data_AF-A0A1S2PPA2-F1
#
_entry.id   AF-A0A1S2PPA2-F1
#
_cell.length_a   1.000
_cell.length_b   1.000
_cell.length_c   1.000
_cell.angle_alpha   90.00
_cell.angle_beta   90.00
_cell.angle_gamma   90.00
#
_symmetry.space_group_name_H-M   'P 1'
#
loop_
_entity.id
_entity.type
_entity.pdbx_description
1 polymer ?
#
loop_
_entity_poly.entity_id
_entity_poly.type
_entity_poly.pdbx_seq_one_letter_code
_entity_poly.pdbx_strand_id
1 'polypeptide(L)'
;MGEVADTDPAAVVRVISSCKAEQKIPYRTACRALGVSESWFYKWRERPPTSWETRRQCLAEDVEEIFRGSGGTYGSPKVFIELVRRGWQVCVNTVAS
;
A
#
# COMPACT_ATOMS: atom_id res chain seq x y z
N MET A 1 22.79 -3.46 -9.55
CA MET A 1 21.71 -4.46 -9.65
C MET A 1 20.50 -3.82 -8.99
N GLY A 2 19.59 -3.27 -9.80
CA GLY A 2 18.67 -2.20 -9.43
C GLY A 2 17.80 -2.50 -8.21
N GLU A 3 17.93 -1.63 -7.23
CA GLU A 3 17.23 -1.61 -5.97
C GLU A 3 15.84 -1.04 -6.25
N VAL A 4 14.86 -1.91 -6.49
CA VAL A 4 13.43 -1.53 -6.45
C VAL A 4 12.98 -1.46 -4.99
N ALA A 5 13.60 -0.58 -4.22
CA ALA A 5 13.38 -0.48 -2.77
C ALA A 5 12.29 0.55 -2.38
N ASP A 6 11.72 1.28 -3.34
CA ASP A 6 10.67 2.27 -3.07
C ASP A 6 9.57 2.20 -4.15
N THR A 7 9.02 1.01 -4.39
CA THR A 7 7.79 0.90 -5.17
C THR A 7 6.91 -0.13 -4.52
N ASP A 8 5.74 0.33 -4.06
CA ASP A 8 4.70 -0.50 -3.50
C ASP A 8 4.48 -1.72 -4.43
N PRO A 9 4.71 -2.96 -3.95
CA PRO A 9 4.62 -4.15 -4.78
C PRO A 9 3.21 -4.31 -5.38
N ALA A 10 2.18 -3.80 -4.70
CA ALA A 10 0.83 -3.76 -5.24
C ALA A 10 0.70 -2.79 -6.43
N ALA A 11 1.38 -1.64 -6.43
CA ALA A 11 1.44 -0.74 -7.59
C ALA A 11 2.06 -1.42 -8.83
N VAL A 12 3.15 -2.17 -8.67
CA VAL A 12 3.79 -2.91 -9.78
C VAL A 12 2.86 -4.00 -10.32
N VAL A 13 2.21 -4.76 -9.42
CA VAL A 13 1.22 -5.79 -9.81
C VAL A 13 0.02 -5.18 -10.53
N ARG A 14 -0.45 -4.00 -10.10
CA ARG A 14 -1.51 -3.24 -10.79
C ARG A 14 -1.10 -2.87 -12.21
N VAL A 15 0.08 -2.26 -12.40
CA VAL A 15 0.58 -1.88 -13.74
C VAL A 15 0.70 -3.08 -14.66
N ILE A 16 1.26 -4.20 -14.18
CA ILE A 16 1.37 -5.44 -14.98
C ILE A 16 -0.01 -5.99 -15.34
N SER A 17 -0.98 -5.90 -14.43
CA SER A 17 -2.36 -6.35 -14.66
C SER A 17 -3.08 -5.44 -15.66
N SER A 18 -2.90 -4.12 -15.58
CA SER A 18 -3.45 -3.13 -16.52
C SER A 18 -2.87 -3.30 -17.93
N CYS A 19 -1.56 -3.54 -18.06
CA CYS A 19 -0.92 -3.86 -19.35
C CYS A 19 -1.57 -5.07 -20.05
N LYS A 20 -1.99 -6.09 -19.30
CA LYS A 20 -2.73 -7.22 -19.88
C LYS A 20 -4.17 -6.84 -20.24
N ALA A 21 -4.87 -6.12 -19.37
CA ALA A 21 -6.27 -5.76 -19.55
C ALA A 21 -6.48 -4.80 -20.75
N GLU A 22 -5.62 -3.78 -20.85
CA GLU A 22 -5.78 -2.69 -21.83
C GLU A 22 -5.04 -2.99 -23.15
N GLN A 23 -3.85 -3.60 -23.07
CA GLN A 23 -2.96 -3.75 -24.22
C GLN A 23 -2.79 -5.21 -24.69
N LYS A 24 -3.47 -6.18 -24.05
CA LYS A 24 -3.31 -7.64 -24.29
C LYS A 24 -1.84 -8.10 -24.26
N ILE A 25 -0.99 -7.39 -23.52
CA ILE A 25 0.43 -7.72 -23.41
C ILE A 25 0.59 -8.95 -22.49
N PRO A 26 1.37 -9.98 -22.89
CA PRO A 26 1.64 -11.11 -22.01
C PRO A 26 2.47 -10.67 -20.80
N TYR A 27 2.20 -11.26 -19.62
CA TYR A 27 2.83 -10.88 -18.35
C TYR A 27 4.36 -10.87 -18.42
N ARG A 28 4.96 -11.76 -19.21
CA ARG A 28 6.40 -11.85 -19.44
C ARG A 28 6.99 -10.59 -20.05
N THR A 29 6.29 -9.99 -21.01
CA THR A 29 6.71 -8.74 -21.66
C THR A 29 6.56 -7.55 -20.71
N ALA A 30 5.47 -7.50 -19.95
CA ALA A 30 5.27 -6.46 -18.92
C ALA A 30 6.32 -6.55 -17.80
N CYS A 31 6.64 -7.77 -17.32
CA CYS A 31 7.69 -7.99 -16.34
C CYS A 31 9.06 -7.53 -16.85
N ARG A 32 9.39 -7.86 -18.10
CA ARG A 32 10.64 -7.45 -18.74
C ARG A 32 10.74 -5.93 -18.93
N ALA A 33 9.63 -5.28 -19.30
CA ALA A 33 9.57 -3.83 -19.46
C ALA A 33 9.79 -3.09 -18.12
N LEU A 34 9.31 -3.66 -17.02
CA LEU A 34 9.47 -3.13 -15.67
C LEU A 34 10.76 -3.61 -14.97
N GLY A 35 11.56 -4.48 -15.62
CA GLY A 35 12.77 -5.05 -15.04
C GLY A 35 12.52 -6.01 -13.87
N VAL A 36 11.30 -6.54 -13.72
CA VAL A 36 10.95 -7.49 -12.65
C VAL A 36 11.00 -8.93 -13.15
N SER A 37 11.33 -9.85 -12.24
CA SER A 37 11.32 -11.29 -12.54
C SER A 37 9.89 -11.84 -12.57
N GLU A 38 9.59 -12.76 -13.48
CA GLU A 38 8.30 -13.45 -13.56
C GLU A 38 7.95 -14.15 -12.22
N SER A 39 8.95 -14.78 -11.59
CA SER A 39 8.80 -15.46 -10.30
C SER A 39 8.43 -14.49 -9.17
N TRP A 40 8.91 -13.25 -9.24
CA TRP A 40 8.53 -12.19 -8.30
C TRP A 40 7.07 -11.77 -8.55
N PHE A 41 6.67 -11.59 -9.80
CA PHE A 41 5.29 -11.21 -10.15
C PHE A 41 4.27 -12.25 -9.67
N TYR A 42 4.47 -13.54 -9.94
CA TYR A 42 3.55 -14.58 -9.45
C TYR A 42 3.53 -14.66 -7.92
N LYS A 43 4.70 -14.56 -7.27
CA LYS A 43 4.81 -14.55 -5.81
C LYS A 43 4.05 -13.40 -5.17
N TRP A 44 4.01 -12.22 -5.79
CA TRP A 44 3.32 -11.04 -5.26
C TRP A 44 1.87 -10.90 -5.72
N ARG A 45 1.52 -11.43 -6.90
CA ARG A 45 0.15 -11.47 -7.42
C ARG A 45 -0.76 -12.35 -6.56
N GLU A 46 -0.24 -13.48 -6.09
CA GLU A 46 -0.98 -14.46 -5.29
C GLU A 46 -0.79 -14.28 -3.80
N ARG A 47 0.03 -13.32 -3.38
CA ARG A 47 0.20 -13.03 -1.96
C ARG A 47 -1.09 -12.37 -1.49
N PRO A 48 -1.92 -13.04 -0.65
CA PRO A 48 -2.99 -12.32 0.01
C PRO A 48 -2.35 -11.19 0.82
N PRO A 49 -2.98 -9.99 0.87
CA PRO A 49 -2.52 -8.96 1.78
C PRO A 49 -2.45 -9.60 3.16
N THR A 50 -1.25 -9.58 3.74
CA THR A 50 -1.05 -10.20 5.04
C THR A 50 -2.02 -9.52 6.01
N SER A 51 -2.60 -10.21 7.01
CA SER A 51 -3.57 -9.60 7.93
C SER A 51 -3.06 -8.29 8.57
N TRP A 52 -1.74 -8.12 8.64
CA TRP A 52 -1.05 -6.90 9.04
C TRP A 52 -1.14 -5.74 8.03
N GLU A 53 -1.02 -6.01 6.72
CA GLU A 53 -1.16 -5.01 5.66
C GLU A 53 -2.61 -4.54 5.52
N THR A 54 -3.59 -5.45 5.63
CA THR A 54 -5.00 -5.06 5.70
C THR A 54 -5.26 -4.17 6.91
N ARG A 55 -4.73 -4.55 8.08
CA ARG A 55 -4.85 -3.74 9.30
C ARG A 55 -4.18 -2.36 9.12
N ARG A 56 -3.05 -2.28 8.42
CA ARG A 56 -2.37 -1.01 8.12
C ARG A 56 -3.13 -0.17 7.10
N GLN A 57 -3.78 -0.78 6.11
CA GLN A 57 -4.60 -0.07 5.15
C GLN A 57 -5.83 0.52 5.80
N CYS A 58 -6.57 -0.27 6.59
CA CYS A 58 -7.69 0.23 7.39
C CYS A 58 -7.24 1.34 8.37
N LEU A 59 -6.08 1.17 9.01
CA LEU A 59 -5.49 2.20 9.86
C LEU A 59 -5.22 3.50 9.08
N ALA A 60 -4.63 3.40 7.89
CA ALA A 60 -4.32 4.55 7.05
C ALA A 60 -5.59 5.27 6.57
N GLU A 61 -6.64 4.52 6.24
CA GLU A 61 -7.96 5.08 5.90
C GLU A 61 -8.59 5.82 7.08
N ASP A 62 -8.56 5.24 8.29
CA ASP A 62 -9.03 5.89 9.51
C ASP A 62 -8.24 7.18 9.82
N VAL A 63 -6.91 7.12 9.68
CA VAL A 63 -6.01 8.28 9.86
C VAL A 63 -6.36 9.38 8.86
N GLU A 64 -6.53 9.04 7.58
CA GLU A 64 -6.88 10.01 6.54
C GLU A 64 -8.25 10.63 6.78
N GLU A 65 -9.24 9.83 7.20
CA GLU A 65 -10.58 10.32 7.51
C GLU A 65 -10.56 11.33 8.65
N ILE A 66 -9.88 11.01 9.76
CA ILE A 66 -9.76 11.91 10.92
C ILE A 66 -9.01 13.19 10.55
N PHE A 67 -7.93 13.05 9.76
CA PHE A 67 -7.13 14.17 9.32
C PHE A 67 -7.90 15.10 8.37
N ARG A 68 -8.65 14.53 7.41
CA ARG A 68 -9.51 15.27 6.48
C ARG A 68 -10.69 15.91 7.19
N GLY A 69 -11.35 15.21 8.10
CA GLY A 69 -12.45 15.73 8.92
C GLY A 69 -12.02 16.89 9.83
N SER A 70 -10.76 16.90 10.27
CA SER A 70 -10.17 17.98 11.05
C SER A 70 -9.57 19.12 10.20
N GLY A 71 -9.71 19.05 8.87
CA GLY A 71 -9.19 20.06 7.94
C GLY A 71 -7.66 20.18 7.95
N GLY A 72 -6.93 19.10 8.26
CA GLY A 72 -5.47 19.09 8.30
C GLY A 72 -4.85 19.86 9.47
N THR A 73 -5.65 20.31 10.44
CA THR A 73 -5.15 21.06 11.61
C THR A 73 -4.62 20.13 12.72
N TYR A 74 -5.01 18.86 12.69
CA TYR A 74 -4.63 17.90 13.73
C TYR A 74 -3.27 17.30 13.42
N GLY A 75 -2.29 17.59 14.27
CA GLY A 75 -1.01 16.88 14.25
C GLY A 75 -1.13 15.42 14.71
N SER A 76 -0.08 14.65 14.48
CA SER A 76 0.04 13.23 14.83
C SER A 76 -0.46 12.85 16.24
N PRO A 77 -0.28 13.68 17.30
CA PRO A 77 -0.80 13.37 18.63
C PRO A 77 -2.33 13.39 18.73
N LYS A 78 -3.01 14.32 18.05
CA LYS A 78 -4.47 14.41 18.10
C LYS A 78 -5.14 13.32 17.29
N VAL A 79 -4.60 13.04 16.10
CA VAL A 79 -5.04 11.93 15.26
C VAL A 79 -4.89 10.61 16.02
N PHE A 80 -3.79 10.43 16.76
CA PHE A 80 -3.59 9.27 17.62
C PHE A 80 -4.67 9.10 18.69
N ILE A 81 -5.03 10.18 19.42
CA ILE A 81 -6.08 10.13 20.45
C ILE A 81 -7.42 9.71 19.86
N GLU A 82 -7.77 10.23 18.68
CA GLU A 82 -9.01 9.89 17.99
C GLU A 82 -9.00 8.44 17.50
N LEU A 83 -7.86 7.94 17.02
CA LEU A 83 -7.69 6.52 16.67
C LEU A 83 -7.89 5.60 17.87
N VAL A 84 -7.29 5.93 19.01
CA VAL A 84 -7.45 5.16 20.25
C VAL A 84 -8.92 5.17 20.70
N ARG A 85 -9.63 6.29 20.55
CA ARG A 85 -11.08 6.37 20.82
C ARG A 85 -11.92 5.49 19.91
N ARG A 86 -11.50 5.28 18.66
CA ARG A 86 -12.12 4.34 17.72
C ARG A 86 -11.76 2.87 18.00
N GLY A 87 -10.92 2.59 19.00
CA GLY A 87 -10.53 1.24 19.40
C GLY A 87 -9.23 0.74 18.75
N TRP A 88 -8.50 1.62 18.05
CA TRP A 88 -7.21 1.26 17.46
C TRP A 88 -6.09 1.29 18.51
N GLN A 89 -5.43 0.15 18.70
CA GLN A 89 -4.18 0.05 19.48
C GLN A 89 -2.98 0.27 18.55
N VAL A 90 -2.56 1.51 18.39
CA VAL A 90 -1.33 1.88 17.65
C VAL A 90 -0.45 2.79 18.50
N CYS A 91 0.71 3.19 17.98
CA CYS A 91 1.58 4.17 18.62
C CYS A 91 1.66 5.43 17.74
N VAL A 92 1.96 6.59 18.33
CA VAL A 92 2.11 7.86 17.59
C VAL A 92 3.12 7.74 16.44
N ASN A 93 4.16 6.92 16.61
CA ASN A 93 5.17 6.66 15.59
C ASN A 93 4.63 5.93 14.35
N THR A 94 3.54 5.15 14.50
CA THR A 94 2.88 4.45 13.39
C THR A 94 2.05 5.41 12.53
N VAL A 95 1.62 6.54 13.11
CA VAL A 95 0.82 7.58 12.43
C VAL A 95 1.72 8.63 11.76
N ALA A 96 3.00 8.68 12.11
CA ALA A 96 3.96 9.67 11.62
C ALA A 96 4.94 9.13 10.55
N SER A 97 4.84 7.84 10.18
CA SER A 97 5.79 7.15 9.31
C SER A 97 5.16 6.61 8.03
#